data_AF-H8KBC9-F1
#
_entry.id   AF-H8KBC9-F1
#
_cell.length_a   1.000
_cell.length_b   1.000
_cell.length_c   1.000
_cell.angle_alpha   90.00
_cell.angle_beta   90.00
_cell.angle_gamma   90.00
#
_symmetry.space_group_name_H-M   'P 1'
#
loop_
_entity.id
_entity.type
_entity.pdbx_description
1 polymer ?
#
loop_
_entity_poly.entity_id
_entity_poly.type
_entity_poly.pdbx_seq_one_letter_code
_entity_poly.pdbx_strand_id
1 'polypeptide(L)'
;MTSIYHILDRVPAIYKQDMEIEYEHLAMQLIKSGKLRIDTDDCCNFARFTEPALNISLMVSQEELTSPHLIPETTKLFQNLYRNSASDQKIKSIFDNLKKQIQKLQPVKKEVTEMLARIFVQSAHPIVIRWLLLNKTEVFLTYSHNIGDMTDMVSWQRVGGNSGMQSTNAIFVSCGGNPFAENNKDHPTYGNGFAAAARLQIIAAQELGHFADIKRDDKGRQITRHSANFSGTKATDKVRIARKNDIIHCHNLLSKLLKAGMKKQLDYETKLKFYNANKVSGLKVYAIKFMIFIYKFRLLNYSSRNNLIFVRKFKTDEYMALMIDAMFKDMQANLSPAADVYKNKNPEIEEAIACIEALARVPQQAVKWGYLTTKETMHDLYKIYYNEVIPSLITSYNAVTGENYQRDFKKPKSNFFSKINIFSNKKLVLKPVREL
;
A
#
# COMPACT_ATOMS: atom_id res chain seq x y z
N MET A 1 4.40 7.95 18.22
CA MET A 1 5.32 6.95 17.64
C MET A 1 5.49 7.29 16.17
N THR A 2 6.72 7.31 15.67
CA THR A 2 6.99 7.44 14.24
C THR A 2 6.61 6.15 13.54
N SER A 3 5.60 6.21 12.66
CA SER A 3 5.17 5.06 11.86
C SER A 3 6.33 4.60 10.96
N ILE A 4 6.62 3.30 10.98
CA ILE A 4 7.70 2.72 10.18
C ILE A 4 7.19 2.59 8.74
N TYR A 5 7.88 3.15 7.74
CA TYR A 5 7.42 3.03 6.35
C TYR A 5 8.52 2.63 5.36
N HIS A 6 9.72 2.34 5.85
CA HIS A 6 10.88 1.96 5.04
C HIS A 6 11.17 0.45 5.07
N ILE A 7 10.29 -0.36 5.67
CA ILE A 7 10.47 -1.82 5.81
C ILE A 7 9.44 -2.54 4.94
N LEU A 8 9.90 -3.53 4.17
CA LEU A 8 9.05 -4.47 3.44
C LEU A 8 9.44 -5.91 3.75
N ASP A 9 8.49 -6.84 3.63
CA ASP A 9 8.78 -8.28 3.72
C ASP A 9 9.67 -8.73 2.57
N ARG A 10 9.46 -8.16 1.39
CA ARG A 10 10.16 -8.48 0.15
C ARG A 10 10.42 -7.22 -0.66
N VAL A 11 11.51 -7.21 -1.41
CA VAL A 11 11.76 -6.18 -2.42
C VAL A 11 10.69 -6.29 -3.50
N PRO A 12 10.00 -5.20 -3.87
CA PRO A 12 9.00 -5.25 -4.92
C PRO A 12 9.66 -5.53 -6.27
N ALA A 13 9.01 -6.36 -7.09
CA ALA A 13 9.47 -6.61 -8.45
C ALA A 13 9.18 -5.38 -9.33
N ILE A 14 10.22 -4.75 -9.87
CA ILE A 14 10.10 -3.59 -10.76
C ILE A 14 10.32 -3.96 -12.24
N TYR A 15 10.82 -5.17 -12.48
CA TYR A 15 11.04 -5.69 -13.83
C TYR A 15 10.09 -6.85 -14.14
N LYS A 16 9.63 -6.90 -15.40
CA LYS A 16 8.72 -7.93 -15.91
C LYS A 16 9.14 -9.36 -15.57
N GLN A 17 10.42 -9.68 -15.66
CA GLN A 17 10.95 -11.03 -15.39
C GLN A 17 10.82 -11.47 -13.93
N ASP A 18 10.72 -10.52 -13.00
CA ASP A 18 10.60 -10.79 -11.56
C ASP A 18 9.13 -10.86 -11.10
N MET A 19 8.20 -10.42 -11.95
CA MET A 19 6.76 -10.38 -11.68
C MET A 19 6.11 -11.77 -11.84
N GLU A 20 5.06 -12.03 -11.07
CA GLU A 20 4.09 -13.09 -11.42
C GLU A 20 3.34 -12.66 -12.69
N ILE A 21 3.00 -13.62 -13.56
CA ILE A 21 2.43 -13.33 -14.89
C ILE A 21 1.14 -12.53 -14.77
N GLU A 22 0.28 -12.88 -13.81
CA GLU A 22 -0.97 -12.15 -13.56
C GLU A 22 -0.72 -10.70 -13.16
N TYR A 23 0.20 -10.43 -12.24
CA TYR A 23 0.50 -9.05 -11.82
C TYR A 23 1.12 -8.22 -12.94
N GLU A 24 1.99 -8.77 -13.78
CA GLU A 24 2.50 -8.03 -14.95
C GLU A 24 1.36 -7.66 -15.90
N HIS A 25 0.43 -8.59 -16.14
CA HIS A 25 -0.74 -8.33 -16.99
C HIS A 25 -1.60 -7.19 -16.41
N LEU A 26 -1.89 -7.24 -15.11
CA LEU A 26 -2.66 -6.21 -14.41
C LEU A 26 -1.96 -4.85 -14.42
N ALA A 27 -0.64 -4.81 -14.25
CA ALA A 27 0.13 -3.56 -14.34
C ALA A 27 0.00 -2.93 -15.74
N MET A 28 0.11 -3.74 -16.80
CA MET A 28 -0.04 -3.24 -18.16
C MET A 28 -1.47 -2.84 -18.49
N GLN A 29 -2.47 -3.55 -17.95
CA GLN A 29 -3.89 -3.16 -18.08
C GLN A 29 -4.17 -1.83 -17.38
N LEU A 30 -3.60 -1.59 -16.20
CA LEU A 30 -3.75 -0.33 -15.46
C LEU A 30 -3.16 0.86 -16.24
N ILE A 31 -2.03 0.68 -16.91
CA ILE A 31 -1.45 1.72 -17.78
C ILE A 31 -2.38 1.95 -18.99
N LYS A 32 -2.78 0.87 -19.67
CA LYS A 32 -3.60 0.94 -20.89
C LYS A 32 -5.03 1.47 -20.65
N SER A 33 -5.53 1.42 -19.41
CA SER A 33 -6.85 1.94 -19.06
C SER A 33 -6.89 3.47 -19.04
N GLY A 34 -5.73 4.14 -19.01
CA GLY A 34 -5.63 5.60 -18.87
C GLY A 34 -6.05 6.12 -17.48
N LYS A 35 -6.22 5.23 -16.49
CA LYS A 35 -6.62 5.62 -15.12
C LYS A 35 -5.45 5.85 -14.17
N LEU A 36 -4.22 5.58 -14.61
CA LEU A 36 -3.00 5.83 -13.86
C LEU A 36 -2.49 7.27 -14.09
N ARG A 37 -2.46 8.05 -13.01
CA ARG A 37 -1.99 9.43 -12.95
C ARG A 37 -0.75 9.48 -12.06
N ILE A 38 0.33 10.02 -12.59
CA ILE A 38 1.65 10.04 -11.97
C ILE A 38 2.13 11.48 -11.97
N ASP A 39 2.55 11.92 -10.78
CA ASP A 39 3.25 13.17 -10.54
C ASP A 39 4.58 12.86 -9.84
N THR A 40 5.70 13.21 -10.46
CA THR A 40 7.03 12.97 -9.89
C THR A 40 7.70 14.27 -9.42
N ASP A 41 6.90 15.30 -9.11
CA ASP A 41 7.29 16.70 -8.91
C ASP A 41 7.80 17.37 -10.20
N ASP A 42 8.76 16.74 -10.89
CA ASP A 42 9.36 17.25 -12.13
C ASP A 42 8.61 16.81 -13.41
N CYS A 43 7.95 15.66 -13.37
CA CYS A 43 7.22 15.08 -14.51
C CYS A 43 5.78 14.76 -14.13
N CYS A 44 4.87 14.92 -15.08
CA CYS A 44 3.45 14.63 -14.86
C CYS A 44 2.80 14.09 -16.13
N ASN A 45 1.90 13.11 -16.00
CA ASN A 45 1.20 12.50 -17.14
C ASN A 45 -0.29 12.85 -17.22
N PHE A 46 -0.77 13.87 -16.51
CA PHE A 46 -2.18 14.26 -16.54
C PHE A 46 -2.36 15.77 -16.56
N ALA A 47 -3.49 16.24 -17.09
CA ALA A 47 -3.88 17.65 -17.07
C ALA A 47 -5.14 17.85 -16.23
N ARG A 48 -5.29 19.06 -15.71
CA ARG A 48 -6.45 19.45 -14.91
C ARG A 48 -7.46 20.18 -15.76
N PHE A 49 -8.68 19.67 -15.77
CA PHE A 49 -9.84 20.35 -16.33
C PHE A 49 -10.66 20.96 -15.18
N THR A 50 -10.96 22.25 -15.30
CA THR A 50 -11.85 22.95 -14.37
C THR A 50 -12.90 23.72 -15.15
N GLU A 51 -14.16 23.60 -14.74
CA GLU A 51 -15.28 24.38 -15.25
C GLU A 51 -16.04 24.94 -14.04
N PRO A 52 -15.64 26.12 -13.53
CA PRO A 52 -16.18 26.70 -12.30
C PRO A 52 -17.69 26.89 -12.36
N ALA A 53 -18.24 27.25 -13.52
CA ALA A 53 -19.68 27.48 -13.69
C ALA A 53 -20.53 26.23 -13.40
N LEU A 54 -19.95 25.03 -13.58
CA LEU A 54 -20.60 23.75 -13.32
C LEU A 54 -20.09 23.08 -12.04
N ASN A 55 -19.17 23.73 -11.31
CA ASN A 55 -18.45 23.15 -10.18
C ASN A 55 -17.81 21.80 -10.52
N ILE A 56 -17.20 21.73 -11.71
CA ILE A 56 -16.52 20.52 -12.20
C ILE A 56 -15.02 20.72 -12.09
N SER A 57 -14.36 19.74 -11.48
CA SER A 57 -12.91 19.59 -11.51
C SER A 57 -12.59 18.12 -11.71
N LEU A 58 -11.72 17.83 -12.68
CA LEU A 58 -11.31 16.48 -13.01
C LEU A 58 -9.89 16.48 -13.58
N MET A 59 -9.22 15.35 -13.48
CA MET A 59 -7.89 15.15 -14.02
C MET A 59 -7.95 14.13 -15.14
N VAL A 60 -7.40 14.45 -16.30
CA VAL A 60 -7.40 13.57 -17.48
C VAL A 60 -5.97 13.17 -17.79
N SER A 61 -5.72 11.87 -17.90
CA SER A 61 -4.39 11.38 -18.25
C SER A 61 -4.03 11.68 -19.71
N GLN A 62 -2.75 11.66 -20.00
CA GLN A 62 -2.23 11.73 -21.36
C GLN A 62 -2.82 10.61 -22.21
N GLU A 63 -2.87 9.39 -21.68
CA GLU A 63 -3.43 8.23 -22.37
C GLU A 63 -4.89 8.44 -22.78
N GLU A 64 -5.73 9.01 -21.92
CA GLU A 64 -7.14 9.34 -22.21
C GLU A 64 -7.29 10.37 -23.34
N LEU A 65 -6.30 11.26 -23.51
CA LEU A 65 -6.32 12.31 -24.53
C LEU A 65 -5.69 11.90 -25.86
N THR A 66 -4.78 10.93 -25.85
CA THR A 66 -3.99 10.56 -27.03
C THR A 66 -4.24 9.16 -27.56
N SER A 67 -4.74 8.23 -26.74
CA SER A 67 -4.93 6.84 -27.16
C SER A 67 -6.22 6.66 -27.95
N PRO A 68 -6.18 6.16 -29.21
CA PRO A 68 -7.37 6.06 -30.06
C PRO A 68 -8.53 5.27 -29.44
N HIS A 69 -8.24 4.23 -28.65
CA HIS A 69 -9.26 3.40 -28.01
C HIS A 69 -9.91 4.04 -26.78
N LEU A 70 -9.32 5.09 -26.20
CA LEU A 70 -9.85 5.80 -25.02
C LEU A 70 -10.56 7.11 -25.38
N ILE A 71 -10.26 7.70 -26.54
CA ILE A 71 -10.87 8.96 -27.00
C ILE A 71 -12.40 8.91 -27.05
N PRO A 72 -13.05 7.85 -27.56
CA PRO A 72 -14.52 7.79 -27.60
C PRO A 72 -15.15 7.83 -26.21
N GLU A 73 -14.58 7.07 -25.26
CA GLU A 73 -15.08 7.04 -23.89
C GLU A 73 -14.85 8.39 -23.18
N THR A 74 -13.68 8.99 -23.35
CA THR A 74 -13.33 10.30 -22.78
C THR A 74 -14.22 11.41 -23.36
N THR A 75 -14.52 11.35 -24.66
CA THR A 75 -15.49 12.23 -25.32
C THR A 75 -16.87 12.10 -24.67
N LYS A 76 -17.34 10.87 -24.46
CA LYS A 76 -18.62 10.59 -23.81
C LYS A 76 -18.67 11.09 -22.36
N LEU A 77 -17.57 10.98 -21.62
CA LEU A 77 -17.45 11.56 -20.27
C LEU A 77 -17.72 13.06 -20.30
N PHE A 78 -17.05 13.81 -21.20
CA PHE A 78 -17.28 15.24 -21.31
C PHE A 78 -18.68 15.57 -21.79
N GLN A 79 -19.23 14.86 -22.78
CA GLN A 79 -20.62 15.05 -23.20
C GLN A 79 -21.60 14.89 -22.02
N ASN A 80 -21.43 13.85 -21.20
CA ASN A 80 -22.25 13.62 -20.02
C ASN A 80 -22.12 14.73 -18.95
N LEU A 81 -20.92 15.28 -18.76
CA LEU A 81 -20.70 16.39 -17.82
C LEU A 81 -21.52 17.64 -18.20
N TYR A 82 -21.74 17.85 -19.49
CA TYR A 82 -22.62 18.89 -20.02
C TYR A 82 -24.05 18.37 -20.29
N ARG A 83 -24.47 17.25 -19.71
CA ARG A 83 -25.81 16.65 -19.93
C ARG A 83 -26.16 16.50 -21.41
N ASN A 84 -25.16 16.18 -22.24
CA ASN A 84 -25.23 16.07 -23.70
C ASN A 84 -25.62 17.36 -24.43
N SER A 85 -25.48 18.53 -23.80
CA SER A 85 -25.77 19.84 -24.41
C SER A 85 -24.55 20.52 -25.02
N ALA A 86 -23.34 19.98 -24.84
CA ALA A 86 -22.12 20.54 -25.41
C ALA A 86 -21.99 20.21 -26.90
N SER A 87 -21.65 21.21 -27.72
CA SER A 87 -21.35 21.01 -29.14
C SER A 87 -20.02 20.27 -29.33
N ASP A 88 -19.87 19.57 -30.45
CA ASP A 88 -18.61 18.89 -30.80
C ASP A 88 -17.42 19.86 -30.85
N GLN A 89 -17.65 21.11 -31.27
CA GLN A 89 -16.63 22.16 -31.24
C GLN A 89 -16.18 22.50 -29.81
N LYS A 90 -17.10 22.58 -28.85
CA LYS A 90 -16.76 22.79 -27.44
C LYS A 90 -15.95 21.62 -26.90
N ILE A 91 -16.35 20.38 -27.19
CA ILE A 91 -15.60 19.19 -26.76
C ILE A 91 -14.20 19.17 -27.37
N LYS A 92 -14.08 19.44 -28.67
CA LYS A 92 -12.78 19.55 -29.35
C LYS A 92 -11.88 20.61 -28.71
N SER A 93 -12.44 21.79 -28.40
CA SER A 93 -11.71 22.85 -27.70
C SER A 93 -11.21 22.42 -26.32
N ILE A 94 -11.99 21.63 -25.57
CA ILE A 94 -11.57 21.06 -24.28
C ILE A 94 -10.37 20.13 -24.49
N PHE A 95 -10.45 19.19 -25.45
CA PHE A 95 -9.35 18.29 -25.76
C PHE A 95 -8.08 19.04 -26.19
N ASP A 96 -8.21 20.05 -27.05
CA ASP A 96 -7.08 20.85 -27.53
C ASP A 96 -6.42 21.62 -26.39
N ASN A 97 -7.21 22.18 -25.47
CA ASN A 97 -6.70 22.87 -24.29
C ASN A 97 -5.98 21.91 -23.33
N LEU A 98 -6.54 20.72 -23.07
CA LEU A 98 -5.90 19.72 -22.20
C LEU A 98 -4.62 19.17 -22.82
N LYS A 99 -4.60 18.91 -24.13
CA LYS A 99 -3.38 18.51 -24.85
C LYS A 99 -2.30 19.59 -24.76
N LYS A 100 -2.66 20.87 -24.92
CA LYS A 100 -1.74 21.99 -24.73
C LYS A 100 -1.20 22.08 -23.30
N GLN A 101 -2.00 21.75 -22.29
CA GLN A 101 -1.52 21.69 -20.90
C GLN A 101 -0.49 20.57 -20.74
N ILE A 102 -0.80 19.34 -21.19
CA ILE A 102 0.14 18.21 -21.09
C ILE A 102 1.44 18.48 -21.85
N GLN A 103 1.38 19.12 -23.02
CA GLN A 103 2.58 19.48 -23.79
C GLN A 103 3.54 20.42 -23.05
N LYS A 104 3.06 21.16 -22.04
CA LYS A 104 3.90 22.02 -21.20
C LYS A 104 4.56 21.26 -20.05
N LEU A 105 4.07 20.07 -19.71
CA LEU A 105 4.58 19.23 -18.62
C LEU A 105 5.70 18.34 -19.16
N GLN A 106 6.68 18.01 -18.31
CA GLN A 106 7.66 17.00 -18.65
C GLN A 106 6.99 15.62 -18.62
N PRO A 107 7.11 14.82 -19.69
CA PRO A 107 6.44 13.53 -19.76
C PRO A 107 7.09 12.53 -18.81
N VAL A 108 6.26 11.73 -18.13
CA VAL A 108 6.75 10.60 -17.34
C VAL A 108 7.28 9.52 -18.29
N LYS A 109 8.54 9.11 -18.09
CA LYS A 109 9.17 8.07 -18.93
C LYS A 109 8.40 6.76 -18.79
N LYS A 110 8.17 6.07 -19.91
CA LYS A 110 7.49 4.77 -19.96
C LYS A 110 8.04 3.75 -18.96
N GLU A 111 9.36 3.64 -18.84
CA GLU A 111 10.01 2.73 -17.89
C GLU A 111 9.60 3.04 -16.43
N VAL A 112 9.54 4.31 -16.05
CA VAL A 112 9.11 4.76 -14.71
C VAL A 112 7.64 4.41 -14.49
N THR A 113 6.77 4.70 -15.47
CA THR A 113 5.35 4.33 -15.43
C THR A 113 5.15 2.83 -15.21
N GLU A 114 5.89 1.99 -15.96
CA GLU A 114 5.81 0.54 -15.80
C GLU A 114 6.30 0.07 -14.43
N MET A 115 7.42 0.60 -13.93
CA MET A 115 7.94 0.23 -12.61
C MET A 115 6.98 0.63 -11.49
N LEU A 116 6.39 1.83 -11.54
CA LEU A 116 5.40 2.30 -10.56
C LEU A 116 4.13 1.45 -10.59
N ALA A 117 3.60 1.16 -11.77
CA ALA A 117 2.43 0.30 -11.93
C ALA A 117 2.69 -1.11 -11.35
N ARG A 118 3.88 -1.67 -11.59
CA ARG A 118 4.27 -2.98 -11.03
C ARG A 118 4.31 -2.96 -9.50
N ILE A 119 4.90 -1.95 -8.87
CA ILE A 119 4.90 -1.84 -7.39
C ILE A 119 3.46 -1.73 -6.88
N PHE A 120 2.64 -0.88 -7.50
CA PHE A 120 1.26 -0.65 -7.10
C PHE A 120 0.43 -1.95 -7.11
N VAL A 121 0.41 -2.69 -8.22
CA VAL A 121 -0.43 -3.91 -8.31
C VAL A 121 0.02 -5.04 -7.37
N GLN A 122 1.30 -5.07 -6.96
CA GLN A 122 1.82 -6.02 -5.96
C GLN A 122 1.40 -5.67 -4.53
N SER A 123 0.74 -4.53 -4.31
CA SER A 123 0.37 -4.05 -2.98
C SER A 123 -0.90 -4.71 -2.43
N ALA A 124 -1.65 -5.47 -3.25
CA ALA A 124 -2.86 -6.16 -2.83
C ALA A 124 -3.07 -7.48 -3.58
N HIS A 125 -4.10 -8.24 -3.19
CA HIS A 125 -4.50 -9.45 -3.91
C HIS A 125 -4.97 -9.10 -5.36
N PRO A 126 -4.67 -9.91 -6.40
CA PRO A 126 -4.96 -9.53 -7.78
C PRO A 126 -6.43 -9.22 -8.06
N ILE A 127 -7.37 -9.90 -7.37
CA ILE A 127 -8.81 -9.63 -7.48
C ILE A 127 -9.18 -8.18 -7.14
N VAL A 128 -8.46 -7.55 -6.21
CA VAL A 128 -8.69 -6.15 -5.83
C VAL A 128 -8.35 -5.23 -7.01
N ILE A 129 -7.25 -5.52 -7.71
CA ILE A 129 -6.83 -4.78 -8.90
C ILE A 129 -7.80 -5.02 -10.08
N ARG A 130 -8.31 -6.25 -10.24
CA ARG A 130 -9.34 -6.54 -11.25
C ARG A 130 -10.61 -5.72 -11.03
N TRP A 131 -11.08 -5.62 -9.79
CA TRP A 131 -12.20 -4.76 -9.43
C TRP A 131 -11.92 -3.28 -9.66
N LEU A 132 -10.71 -2.82 -9.34
CA LEU A 132 -10.26 -1.46 -9.59
C LEU A 132 -10.37 -1.12 -11.09
N LEU A 133 -9.86 -2.01 -11.95
CA LEU A 133 -9.93 -1.90 -13.40
C LEU A 133 -11.37 -1.94 -13.92
N LEU A 134 -12.20 -2.87 -13.42
CA LEU A 134 -13.61 -3.00 -13.80
C LEU A 134 -14.41 -1.74 -13.46
N ASN A 135 -14.17 -1.16 -12.28
CA ASN A 135 -14.81 0.09 -11.85
C ASN A 135 -14.20 1.33 -12.50
N LYS A 136 -13.13 1.19 -13.30
CA LYS A 136 -12.37 2.30 -13.90
C LYS A 136 -11.90 3.32 -12.87
N THR A 137 -11.52 2.82 -11.69
CA THR A 137 -11.08 3.64 -10.54
C THR A 137 -9.79 4.36 -10.90
N GLU A 138 -9.72 5.65 -10.55
CA GLU A 138 -8.53 6.46 -10.81
C GLU A 138 -7.42 6.13 -9.79
N VAL A 139 -6.17 6.07 -10.24
CA VAL A 139 -5.01 5.82 -9.38
C VAL A 139 -4.05 6.99 -9.53
N PHE A 140 -3.73 7.62 -8.42
CA PHE A 140 -2.83 8.76 -8.33
C PHE A 140 -1.58 8.37 -7.55
N LEU A 141 -0.42 8.43 -8.18
CA LEU A 141 0.88 8.17 -7.57
C LEU A 141 1.69 9.46 -7.57
N THR A 142 2.17 9.89 -6.40
CA THR A 142 3.01 11.09 -6.27
C THR A 142 4.30 10.88 -5.51
N TYR A 143 5.36 11.58 -5.94
CA TYR A 143 6.61 11.71 -5.19
C TYR A 143 6.52 12.81 -4.11
N SER A 144 5.55 13.71 -4.19
CA SER A 144 5.34 14.77 -3.20
C SER A 144 5.02 14.18 -1.83
N HIS A 145 5.28 14.95 -0.77
CA HIS A 145 5.03 14.52 0.62
C HIS A 145 3.56 14.59 1.04
N ASN A 146 2.72 15.33 0.30
CA ASN A 146 1.32 15.51 0.62
C ASN A 146 0.43 15.23 -0.59
N ILE A 147 -0.62 14.43 -0.37
CA ILE A 147 -1.66 14.17 -1.38
C ILE A 147 -2.50 15.45 -1.63
N GLY A 148 -2.55 16.37 -0.67
CA GLY A 148 -3.17 17.68 -0.80
C GLY A 148 -2.62 18.50 -1.96
N ASP A 149 -1.37 18.25 -2.36
CA ASP A 149 -0.75 18.96 -3.50
C ASP A 149 -1.27 18.44 -4.85
N MET A 150 -1.80 17.21 -4.88
CA MET A 150 -2.41 16.58 -6.06
C MET A 150 -3.93 16.68 -6.10
N THR A 151 -4.60 17.08 -5.02
CA THR A 151 -6.07 17.18 -4.98
C THR A 151 -6.47 18.64 -4.91
N ASP A 152 -7.45 19.04 -5.71
CA ASP A 152 -8.00 20.38 -5.48
C ASP A 152 -8.89 20.41 -4.25
N MET A 153 -8.86 21.55 -3.55
CA MET A 153 -9.55 21.72 -2.28
C MET A 153 -11.06 21.44 -2.40
N VAL A 154 -11.64 21.65 -3.59
CA VAL A 154 -13.06 21.43 -3.90
C VAL A 154 -13.39 19.94 -4.03
N SER A 155 -12.56 19.15 -4.71
CA SER A 155 -12.69 17.69 -4.77
C SER A 155 -12.44 17.08 -3.39
N TRP A 156 -11.46 17.60 -2.66
CA TRP A 156 -11.17 17.18 -1.29
C TRP A 156 -12.34 17.45 -0.33
N GLN A 157 -12.97 18.63 -0.43
CA GLN A 157 -14.17 18.99 0.33
C GLN A 157 -15.41 18.18 -0.07
N ARG A 158 -15.57 17.85 -1.36
CA ARG A 158 -16.73 17.09 -1.88
C ARG A 158 -16.68 15.61 -1.52
N VAL A 159 -15.48 15.02 -1.41
CA VAL A 159 -15.27 13.63 -0.95
C VAL A 159 -15.52 13.49 0.57
N GLY A 160 -15.59 14.62 1.28
CA GLY A 160 -15.83 14.66 2.72
C GLY A 160 -14.56 14.32 3.50
N GLY A 161 -14.35 15.02 4.62
CA GLY A 161 -13.15 14.90 5.47
C GLY A 161 -12.95 13.56 6.18
N ASN A 162 -13.63 12.48 5.76
CA ASN A 162 -13.42 11.14 6.27
C ASN A 162 -12.39 10.42 5.38
N SER A 163 -11.16 10.35 5.86
CA SER A 163 -10.00 9.73 5.19
C SER A 163 -10.22 8.27 4.76
N GLY A 164 -11.16 7.52 5.37
CA GLY A 164 -11.50 6.14 4.97
C GLY A 164 -12.48 6.00 3.79
N MET A 165 -13.11 7.10 3.31
CA MET A 165 -14.03 7.08 2.16
C MET A 165 -13.36 7.46 0.83
N GLN A 166 -12.10 7.88 0.88
CA GLN A 166 -11.34 8.36 -0.28
C GLN A 166 -11.20 7.28 -1.36
N SER A 167 -11.08 6.00 -0.95
CA SER A 167 -10.83 4.86 -1.84
C SER A 167 -12.07 4.31 -2.58
N THR A 168 -13.16 5.07 -2.76
CA THR A 168 -14.37 4.60 -3.48
C THR A 168 -14.33 4.88 -4.99
N ASN A 169 -13.76 6.01 -5.40
CA ASN A 169 -13.68 6.46 -6.80
C ASN A 169 -12.24 6.67 -7.29
N ALA A 170 -11.32 6.96 -6.37
CA ALA A 170 -9.91 7.19 -6.66
C ALA A 170 -9.03 6.64 -5.54
N ILE A 171 -7.80 6.25 -5.86
CA ILE A 171 -6.78 5.80 -4.90
C ILE A 171 -5.62 6.77 -4.98
N PHE A 172 -5.19 7.28 -3.83
CA PHE A 172 -4.11 8.26 -3.74
C PHE A 172 -2.94 7.68 -2.95
N VAL A 173 -1.74 7.71 -3.56
CA VAL A 173 -0.53 7.17 -2.95
C VAL A 173 0.58 8.20 -3.09
N SER A 174 1.05 8.70 -1.95
CA SER A 174 2.23 9.57 -1.87
C SER A 174 3.40 8.78 -1.30
N CYS A 175 4.56 8.84 -1.94
CA CYS A 175 5.76 8.16 -1.46
C CYS A 175 6.86 9.10 -0.94
N GLY A 176 6.70 10.42 -1.06
CA GLY A 176 7.56 11.42 -0.42
C GLY A 176 9.04 11.30 -0.82
N GLY A 177 9.31 11.09 -2.10
CA GLY A 177 10.64 10.89 -2.68
C GLY A 177 10.63 9.98 -3.90
N ASN A 178 11.72 10.00 -4.68
CA ASN A 178 11.89 9.17 -5.86
C ASN A 178 12.27 7.71 -5.47
N PRO A 179 11.41 6.70 -5.71
CA PRO A 179 11.66 5.31 -5.33
C PRO A 179 12.79 4.65 -6.14
N PHE A 180 13.22 5.26 -7.25
CA PHE A 180 14.22 4.72 -8.17
C PHE A 180 15.58 5.42 -8.10
N ALA A 181 15.72 6.39 -7.19
CA ALA A 181 16.99 7.03 -6.89
C ALA A 181 17.80 6.22 -5.86
N GLU A 182 19.05 6.63 -5.61
CA GLU A 182 19.86 6.01 -4.55
C GLU A 182 19.28 6.29 -3.16
N ASN A 183 19.52 5.35 -2.23
CA ASN A 183 19.18 5.57 -0.82
C ASN A 183 20.01 6.75 -0.29
N ASN A 184 19.39 7.61 0.53
CA ASN A 184 20.10 8.64 1.24
C ASN A 184 21.11 7.99 2.22
N LYS A 185 22.39 8.38 2.16
CA LYS A 185 23.46 7.81 3.00
C LYS A 185 23.32 8.22 4.47
N ASP A 186 22.86 9.43 4.73
CA ASP A 186 22.75 10.00 6.07
C ASP A 186 21.41 9.65 6.72
N HIS A 187 20.36 9.48 5.90
CA HIS A 187 19.00 9.16 6.34
C HIS A 187 18.36 8.04 5.49
N PRO A 188 18.85 6.79 5.58
CA PRO A 188 18.41 5.69 4.71
C PRO A 188 16.96 5.26 4.92
N THR A 189 16.31 5.71 5.99
CA THR A 189 14.93 5.37 6.37
C THR A 189 13.90 6.38 5.85
N TYR A 190 14.32 7.46 5.18
CA TYR A 190 13.44 8.49 4.64
C TYR A 190 13.93 9.02 3.29
N GLY A 191 13.03 9.65 2.52
CA GLY A 191 13.34 10.25 1.24
C GLY A 191 13.42 9.23 0.11
N ASN A 192 14.46 9.35 -0.72
CA ASN A 192 14.63 8.61 -1.96
C ASN A 192 14.98 7.12 -1.78
N GLY A 193 14.91 6.37 -2.87
CA GLY A 193 15.32 4.97 -2.97
C GLY A 193 14.35 4.02 -2.29
N PHE A 194 14.88 3.01 -1.61
CA PHE A 194 14.07 1.92 -1.04
C PHE A 194 13.03 2.42 -0.04
N ALA A 195 13.31 3.47 0.73
CA ALA A 195 12.36 4.04 1.67
C ALA A 195 11.13 4.64 0.96
N ALA A 196 11.30 5.31 -0.17
CA ALA A 196 10.18 5.76 -1.02
C ALA A 196 9.44 4.59 -1.66
N ALA A 197 10.16 3.58 -2.19
CA ALA A 197 9.52 2.39 -2.77
C ALA A 197 8.67 1.63 -1.74
N ALA A 198 9.18 1.49 -0.51
CA ALA A 198 8.47 0.90 0.62
C ALA A 198 7.24 1.73 1.01
N ARG A 199 7.38 3.06 1.15
CA ARG A 199 6.24 3.96 1.40
C ARG A 199 5.14 3.81 0.37
N LEU A 200 5.51 3.81 -0.91
CA LEU A 200 4.57 3.63 -2.02
C LEU A 200 3.76 2.34 -1.83
N GLN A 201 4.44 1.22 -1.64
CA GLN A 201 3.78 -0.08 -1.54
C GLN A 201 2.94 -0.22 -0.26
N ILE A 202 3.41 0.30 0.87
CA ILE A 202 2.70 0.23 2.16
C ILE A 202 1.43 1.10 2.12
N ILE A 203 1.51 2.33 1.60
CA ILE A 203 0.35 3.22 1.49
C ILE A 203 -0.64 2.67 0.45
N ALA A 204 -0.15 2.23 -0.72
CA ALA A 204 -1.00 1.58 -1.72
C ALA A 204 -1.74 0.37 -1.14
N ALA A 205 -1.08 -0.46 -0.33
CA ALA A 205 -1.70 -1.62 0.30
C ALA A 205 -2.83 -1.24 1.27
N GLN A 206 -2.68 -0.13 2.00
CA GLN A 206 -3.73 0.39 2.87
C GLN A 206 -4.94 0.88 2.06
N GLU A 207 -4.70 1.72 1.04
CA GLU A 207 -5.78 2.27 0.20
C GLU A 207 -6.53 1.18 -0.56
N LEU A 208 -5.80 0.17 -1.07
CA LEU A 208 -6.40 -1.00 -1.69
C LEU A 208 -7.16 -1.87 -0.68
N GLY A 209 -6.74 -1.88 0.59
CA GLY A 209 -7.49 -2.49 1.69
C GLY A 209 -8.83 -1.81 1.93
N HIS A 210 -8.86 -0.47 1.93
CA HIS A 210 -10.11 0.32 2.01
C HIS A 210 -11.03 0.07 0.81
N PHE A 211 -10.48 -0.01 -0.41
CA PHE A 211 -11.27 -0.34 -1.60
C PHE A 211 -11.81 -1.79 -1.58
N ALA A 212 -11.03 -2.73 -1.05
CA ALA A 212 -11.42 -4.14 -0.90
C ALA A 212 -12.53 -4.32 0.14
N ASP A 213 -12.57 -3.50 1.19
CA ASP A 213 -13.59 -3.51 2.24
C ASP A 213 -15.01 -3.17 1.73
N ILE A 214 -15.14 -2.60 0.53
CA ILE A 214 -16.45 -2.30 -0.08
C ILE A 214 -17.14 -3.59 -0.56
N LYS A 215 -18.31 -3.89 0.01
CA LYS A 215 -19.18 -4.98 -0.44
C LYS A 215 -19.94 -4.59 -1.69
N ARG A 216 -20.04 -5.56 -2.61
CA ARG A 216 -20.73 -5.41 -3.89
C ARG A 216 -21.77 -6.51 -4.05
N ASP A 217 -22.90 -6.18 -4.66
CA ASP A 217 -23.89 -7.18 -5.07
C ASP A 217 -23.48 -7.87 -6.38
N ASP A 218 -24.31 -8.81 -6.85
CA ASP A 218 -24.08 -9.57 -8.09
C ASP A 218 -24.13 -8.71 -9.37
N LYS A 219 -24.51 -7.43 -9.24
CA LYS A 219 -24.49 -6.44 -10.33
C LYS A 219 -23.32 -5.46 -10.18
N GLY A 220 -22.44 -5.67 -9.21
CA GLY A 220 -21.28 -4.82 -8.94
C GLY A 220 -21.61 -3.51 -8.23
N ARG A 221 -22.85 -3.31 -7.78
CA ARG A 221 -23.26 -2.11 -7.07
C ARG A 221 -22.71 -2.14 -5.66
N GLN A 222 -22.15 -1.03 -5.19
CA GLN A 222 -21.67 -0.89 -3.82
C GLN A 222 -22.86 -0.86 -2.86
N ILE A 223 -22.89 -1.76 -1.88
CA ILE A 223 -24.04 -1.90 -0.97
C ILE A 223 -23.71 -1.53 0.47
N THR A 224 -22.51 -1.84 0.95
CA THR A 224 -22.06 -1.57 2.33
C THR A 224 -20.55 -1.88 2.43
N ARG A 225 -20.00 -2.02 3.65
CA ARG A 225 -18.63 -2.48 3.90
C ARG A 225 -18.59 -3.82 4.66
N HIS A 226 -17.44 -4.49 4.67
CA HIS A 226 -17.22 -5.65 5.54
C HIS A 226 -17.01 -5.21 7.00
N SER A 227 -16.31 -4.10 7.19
CA SER A 227 -15.95 -3.52 8.49
C SER A 227 -17.07 -2.75 9.19
N ALA A 228 -17.96 -2.10 8.44
CA ALA A 228 -18.99 -1.20 8.97
C ALA A 228 -20.19 -1.09 8.02
N ASN A 229 -21.21 -0.33 8.42
CA ASN A 229 -22.21 0.17 7.48
C ASN A 229 -21.58 1.18 6.49
N PHE A 230 -22.26 1.45 5.37
CA PHE A 230 -21.70 2.28 4.29
C PHE A 230 -21.31 3.69 4.76
N SER A 231 -22.08 4.30 5.67
CA SER A 231 -21.81 5.61 6.24
C SER A 231 -20.68 5.64 7.28
N GLY A 232 -20.12 4.48 7.65
CA GLY A 232 -19.09 4.37 8.68
C GLY A 232 -19.53 4.84 10.06
N THR A 233 -20.84 4.74 10.36
CA THR A 233 -21.40 5.17 11.65
C THR A 233 -21.55 4.02 12.64
N LYS A 234 -21.57 2.77 12.16
CA LYS A 234 -21.67 1.58 13.01
C LYS A 234 -20.79 0.45 12.46
N ALA A 235 -19.88 -0.04 13.30
CA ALA A 235 -19.04 -1.19 12.99
C ALA A 235 -19.88 -2.46 12.84
N THR A 236 -19.44 -3.41 12.02
CA THR A 236 -19.96 -4.77 12.08
C THR A 236 -19.44 -5.44 13.35
N ASP A 237 -20.30 -6.14 14.08
CA ASP A 237 -19.91 -6.77 15.35
C ASP A 237 -18.74 -7.73 15.16
N LYS A 238 -18.71 -8.42 14.02
CA LYS A 238 -17.65 -9.35 13.68
C LYS A 238 -16.27 -8.68 13.64
N VAL A 239 -16.13 -7.57 12.91
CA VAL A 239 -14.84 -6.86 12.79
C VAL A 239 -14.48 -6.17 14.10
N ARG A 240 -15.48 -5.60 14.80
CA ARG A 240 -15.30 -5.00 16.13
C ARG A 240 -14.74 -5.99 17.15
N ILE A 241 -15.31 -7.19 17.23
CA ILE A 241 -14.87 -8.25 18.14
C ILE A 241 -13.48 -8.75 17.73
N ALA A 242 -13.26 -9.04 16.44
CA ALA A 242 -11.97 -9.48 15.92
C ALA A 242 -10.85 -8.49 16.24
N ARG A 243 -11.07 -7.18 16.03
CA ARG A 243 -10.09 -6.13 16.35
C ARG A 243 -9.72 -6.14 17.84
N LYS A 244 -10.72 -6.23 18.73
CA LYS A 244 -10.50 -6.27 20.19
C LYS A 244 -9.72 -7.53 20.61
N ASN A 245 -10.06 -8.68 20.03
CA ASN A 245 -9.33 -9.92 20.27
C ASN A 245 -7.87 -9.82 19.81
N ASP A 246 -7.64 -9.27 18.61
CA ASP A 246 -6.29 -9.09 18.06
C ASP A 246 -5.45 -8.13 18.91
N ILE A 247 -6.03 -7.07 19.47
CA ILE A 247 -5.33 -6.20 20.44
C ILE A 247 -4.84 -7.03 21.63
N ILE A 248 -5.72 -7.80 22.26
CA ILE A 248 -5.38 -8.61 23.44
C ILE A 248 -4.33 -9.67 23.06
N HIS A 249 -4.53 -10.37 21.95
CA HIS A 249 -3.64 -11.40 21.44
C HIS A 249 -2.24 -10.86 21.15
N CYS A 250 -2.15 -9.73 20.45
CA CYS A 250 -0.89 -9.07 20.11
C CYS A 250 -0.08 -8.70 21.37
N HIS A 251 -0.74 -8.13 22.39
CA HIS A 251 -0.12 -7.83 23.69
C HIS A 251 0.34 -9.10 24.42
N ASN A 252 -0.48 -10.14 24.44
CA ASN A 252 -0.15 -11.41 25.08
C ASN A 252 1.05 -12.10 24.40
N LEU A 253 1.12 -12.06 23.08
CA LEU A 253 2.24 -12.62 22.31
C LEU A 253 3.53 -11.87 22.60
N LEU A 254 3.52 -10.53 22.59
CA LEU A 254 4.68 -9.72 22.97
C LEU A 254 5.14 -10.03 24.41
N SER A 255 4.20 -10.10 25.37
CA SER A 255 4.49 -10.43 26.77
C SER A 255 5.18 -11.79 26.91
N LYS A 256 4.74 -12.81 26.16
CA LYS A 256 5.38 -14.13 26.12
C LYS A 256 6.82 -14.05 25.60
N LEU A 257 7.06 -13.32 24.52
CA LEU A 257 8.42 -13.15 23.95
C LEU A 257 9.36 -12.38 24.90
N LEU A 258 8.86 -11.32 25.53
CA LEU A 258 9.60 -10.55 26.53
C LEU A 258 10.06 -11.43 27.69
N LYS A 259 9.16 -12.28 28.22
CA LYS A 259 9.47 -13.27 29.27
C LYS A 259 10.40 -14.38 28.78
N ALA A 260 10.36 -14.72 27.49
CA ALA A 260 11.21 -15.74 26.90
C ALA A 260 12.69 -15.33 26.73
N GLY A 261 13.05 -14.08 27.02
CA GLY A 261 14.43 -13.59 26.96
C GLY A 261 14.60 -12.35 26.08
N MET A 262 13.58 -11.98 25.30
CA MET A 262 13.61 -10.80 24.43
C MET A 262 13.83 -9.51 25.24
N LYS A 263 13.29 -9.39 26.46
CA LYS A 263 13.50 -8.21 27.30
C LYS A 263 14.98 -7.94 27.57
N LYS A 264 15.74 -8.97 27.97
CA LYS A 264 17.18 -8.84 28.20
C LYS A 264 17.94 -8.60 26.91
N GLN A 265 17.54 -9.25 25.82
CA GLN A 265 18.12 -8.99 24.51
C GLN A 265 17.94 -7.52 24.08
N LEU A 266 16.75 -6.95 24.27
CA LEU A 266 16.46 -5.53 24.01
C LEU A 266 17.39 -4.59 24.79
N ASP A 267 17.58 -4.86 26.09
CA ASP A 267 18.46 -4.04 26.94
C ASP A 267 19.89 -4.02 26.39
N TYR A 268 20.40 -5.17 25.93
CA TYR A 268 21.75 -5.28 25.37
C TYR A 268 21.86 -4.72 23.95
N GLU A 269 20.87 -4.96 23.08
CA GLU A 269 20.84 -4.39 21.72
C GLU A 269 20.75 -2.86 21.76
N THR A 270 19.97 -2.28 22.68
CA THR A 270 19.89 -0.81 22.87
C THR A 270 21.25 -0.23 23.27
N LYS A 271 21.95 -0.88 24.21
CA LYS A 271 23.31 -0.49 24.62
C LYS A 271 24.31 -0.63 23.47
N LEU A 272 24.23 -1.73 22.71
CA LEU A 272 25.10 -1.96 21.57
C LEU A 272 24.88 -0.91 20.47
N LYS A 273 23.63 -0.58 20.15
CA LYS A 273 23.28 0.47 19.18
C LYS A 273 23.86 1.82 19.60
N PHE A 274 23.73 2.18 20.88
CA PHE A 274 24.34 3.39 21.44
C PHE A 274 25.88 3.38 21.32
N TYR A 275 26.54 2.27 21.63
CA TYR A 275 28.00 2.17 21.52
C TYR A 275 28.49 2.22 20.07
N ASN A 276 27.79 1.58 19.14
CA ASN A 276 28.10 1.65 17.72
C ASN A 276 27.96 3.10 17.20
N ALA A 277 26.89 3.82 17.56
CA ALA A 277 26.69 5.22 17.19
C ALA A 277 27.81 6.15 17.72
N ASN A 278 28.34 5.86 18.91
CA ASN A 278 29.43 6.62 19.53
C ASN A 278 30.83 6.04 19.24
N LYS A 279 30.95 5.07 18.31
CA LYS A 279 32.21 4.41 17.93
C LYS A 279 33.01 3.82 19.11
N VAL A 280 32.31 3.41 20.18
CA VAL A 280 32.92 2.83 21.38
C VAL A 280 33.30 1.37 21.11
N SER A 281 34.52 0.98 21.47
CA SER A 281 35.05 -0.38 21.31
C SER A 281 35.64 -0.93 22.63
N GLY A 282 35.90 -2.25 22.70
CA GLY A 282 36.58 -2.89 23.82
C GLY A 282 35.82 -4.07 24.45
N LEU A 283 36.39 -4.64 25.52
CA LEU A 283 35.89 -5.85 26.20
C LEU A 283 34.41 -5.77 26.60
N LYS A 284 33.95 -4.60 27.03
CA LYS A 284 32.54 -4.36 27.40
C LYS A 284 31.60 -4.56 26.21
N VAL A 285 32.00 -4.16 25.00
CA VAL A 285 31.20 -4.35 23.77
C VAL A 285 31.15 -5.84 23.40
N TYR A 286 32.27 -6.55 23.53
CA TYR A 286 32.29 -8.00 23.32
C TYR A 286 31.41 -8.76 24.31
N ALA A 287 31.43 -8.38 25.60
CA ALA A 287 30.55 -8.96 26.61
C ALA A 287 29.06 -8.73 26.26
N ILE A 288 28.70 -7.53 25.79
CA ILE A 288 27.34 -7.24 25.32
C ILE A 288 26.95 -8.11 24.13
N LYS A 289 27.82 -8.22 23.11
CA LYS A 289 27.58 -9.07 21.93
C LYS A 289 27.38 -10.55 22.33
N PHE A 290 28.18 -11.05 23.29
CA PHE A 290 28.02 -12.40 23.82
C PHE A 290 26.68 -12.59 24.54
N MET A 291 26.26 -11.62 25.36
CA MET A 291 24.94 -11.67 26.01
C MET A 291 23.79 -11.62 24.99
N ILE A 292 23.89 -10.80 23.94
CA ILE A 292 22.93 -10.79 22.83
C ILE A 292 22.84 -12.18 22.20
N PHE A 293 23.98 -12.83 21.94
CA PHE A 293 24.01 -14.18 21.38
C PHE A 293 23.26 -15.20 22.26
N ILE A 294 23.50 -15.20 23.59
CA ILE A 294 22.81 -16.08 24.55
C ILE A 294 21.29 -15.87 24.51
N TYR A 295 20.83 -14.61 24.62
CA TYR A 295 19.40 -14.33 24.66
C TYR A 295 18.71 -14.55 23.31
N LYS A 296 19.41 -14.29 22.20
CA LYS A 296 18.95 -14.61 20.85
C LYS A 296 18.74 -16.12 20.68
N PHE A 297 19.69 -16.94 21.12
CA PHE A 297 19.54 -18.39 21.11
C PHE A 297 18.35 -18.86 21.96
N ARG A 298 18.21 -18.33 23.18
CA ARG A 298 17.07 -18.61 24.06
C ARG A 298 15.72 -18.24 23.42
N LEU A 299 15.63 -17.05 22.82
CA LEU A 299 14.42 -16.57 22.14
C LEU A 299 14.06 -17.45 20.93
N LEU A 300 15.05 -17.82 20.11
CA LEU A 300 14.85 -18.70 18.96
C LEU A 300 14.39 -20.10 19.37
N ASN A 301 14.96 -20.66 20.44
CA ASN A 301 14.54 -21.96 20.99
C ASN A 301 13.12 -21.92 21.52
N TYR A 302 12.76 -20.87 22.29
CA TYR A 302 11.39 -20.67 22.75
C TYR A 302 10.43 -20.58 21.57
N SER A 303 10.77 -19.77 20.57
CA SER A 303 9.93 -19.57 19.37
C SER A 303 9.74 -20.87 18.60
N SER A 304 10.79 -21.68 18.46
CA SER A 304 10.72 -23.00 17.84
C SER A 304 9.77 -23.96 18.56
N ARG A 305 9.86 -24.01 19.90
CA ARG A 305 9.03 -24.92 20.72
C ARG A 305 7.55 -24.53 20.73
N ASN A 306 7.25 -23.24 20.56
CA ASN A 306 5.89 -22.72 20.56
C ASN A 306 5.35 -22.43 19.15
N ASN A 307 6.00 -22.95 18.11
CA ASN A 307 5.62 -22.77 16.70
C ASN A 307 5.50 -21.30 16.24
N LEU A 308 6.24 -20.38 16.88
CA LEU A 308 6.29 -18.96 16.52
C LEU A 308 7.28 -18.73 15.36
N ILE A 309 6.97 -19.32 14.21
CA ILE A 309 7.86 -19.38 13.05
C ILE A 309 8.26 -17.98 12.57
N PHE A 310 7.36 -16.99 12.67
CA PHE A 310 7.62 -15.61 12.21
C PHE A 310 8.83 -14.97 12.91
N VAL A 311 9.15 -15.35 14.16
CA VAL A 311 10.30 -14.82 14.90
C VAL A 311 11.61 -15.16 14.18
N ARG A 312 11.69 -16.32 13.51
CA ARG A 312 12.90 -16.75 12.80
C ARG A 312 13.25 -15.84 11.63
N LYS A 313 12.28 -15.12 11.06
CA LYS A 313 12.50 -14.12 9.99
C LYS A 313 13.49 -13.05 10.41
N PHE A 314 13.54 -12.71 11.70
CA PHE A 314 14.39 -11.66 12.23
C PHE A 314 15.78 -12.16 12.67
N LYS A 315 16.08 -13.46 12.49
CA LYS A 315 17.33 -14.07 12.94
C LYS A 315 18.57 -13.42 12.32
N THR A 316 18.47 -12.90 11.10
CA THR A 316 19.60 -12.26 10.40
C THR A 316 19.69 -10.76 10.65
N ASP A 317 18.71 -10.16 11.31
CA ASP A 317 18.76 -8.72 11.63
C ASP A 317 19.82 -8.46 12.72
N GLU A 318 20.56 -7.36 12.55
CA GLU A 318 21.63 -6.96 13.48
C GLU A 318 21.06 -6.76 14.89
N TYR A 319 19.93 -6.05 14.99
CA TYR A 319 19.18 -5.82 16.22
C TYR A 319 17.83 -6.55 16.17
N MET A 320 17.89 -7.88 16.26
CA MET A 320 16.72 -8.76 16.12
C MET A 320 15.60 -8.40 17.11
N ALA A 321 15.91 -8.19 18.39
CA ALA A 321 14.88 -7.90 19.39
C ALA A 321 14.30 -6.49 19.20
N LEU A 322 15.12 -5.48 18.87
CA LEU A 322 14.62 -4.15 18.54
C LEU A 322 13.67 -4.18 17.34
N MET A 323 13.99 -4.98 16.31
CA MET A 323 13.14 -5.14 15.13
C MET A 323 11.80 -5.81 15.45
N ILE A 324 11.81 -6.86 16.27
CA ILE A 324 10.58 -7.52 16.72
C ILE A 324 9.72 -6.57 17.58
N ASP A 325 10.33 -5.80 18.49
CA ASP A 325 9.62 -4.83 19.32
C ASP A 325 8.98 -3.70 18.47
N ALA A 326 9.73 -3.18 17.50
CA ALA A 326 9.24 -2.21 16.54
C ALA A 326 8.06 -2.74 15.71
N MET A 327 8.12 -4.00 15.28
CA MET A 327 7.02 -4.68 14.59
C MET A 327 5.78 -4.78 15.49
N PHE A 328 5.91 -5.19 16.77
CA PHE A 328 4.76 -5.28 17.67
C PHE A 328 4.13 -3.90 17.95
N LYS A 329 4.95 -2.88 18.19
CA LYS A 329 4.47 -1.50 18.37
C LYS A 329 3.71 -1.00 17.15
N ASP A 330 4.22 -1.32 15.96
CA ASP A 330 3.55 -0.99 14.71
C ASP A 330 2.21 -1.74 14.57
N MET A 331 2.15 -3.04 14.81
CA MET A 331 0.90 -3.81 14.78
C MET A 331 -0.14 -3.25 15.77
N GLN A 332 0.27 -2.93 17.00
CA GLN A 332 -0.60 -2.36 18.03
C GLN A 332 -1.17 -0.99 17.60
N ALA A 333 -0.34 -0.13 17.02
CA ALA A 333 -0.78 1.17 16.51
C ALA A 333 -1.77 1.01 15.34
N ASN A 334 -1.61 -0.01 14.51
CA ASN A 334 -2.52 -0.28 13.37
C ASN A 334 -3.84 -0.95 13.80
N LEU A 335 -3.86 -1.67 14.92
CA LEU A 335 -5.08 -2.22 15.53
C LEU A 335 -5.90 -1.18 16.30
N SER A 336 -5.25 -0.10 16.75
CA SER A 336 -5.86 1.02 17.47
C SER A 336 -5.47 2.35 16.82
N PRO A 337 -5.92 2.59 15.57
CA PRO A 337 -5.57 3.79 14.83
C PRO A 337 -6.03 5.03 15.58
N ALA A 338 -5.10 5.94 15.86
CA ALA A 338 -5.36 7.19 16.56
C ALA A 338 -4.89 8.36 15.69
N ALA A 339 -5.83 9.18 15.25
CA ALA A 339 -5.58 10.44 14.56
C ALA A 339 -6.70 11.42 14.90
N ASP A 340 -6.42 12.72 14.89
CA ASP A 340 -7.44 13.73 15.22
C ASP A 340 -8.63 13.69 14.25
N VAL A 341 -8.39 13.33 13.00
CA VAL A 341 -9.44 13.13 11.97
C VAL A 341 -10.37 11.95 12.26
N TYR A 342 -9.99 11.02 13.15
CA TYR A 342 -10.83 9.89 13.55
C TYR A 342 -11.67 10.16 14.78
N LYS A 343 -11.35 11.22 15.54
CA LYS A 343 -12.07 11.57 16.76
C LYS A 343 -13.48 12.01 16.42
N ASN A 344 -14.47 11.44 17.11
CA ASN A 344 -15.86 11.83 16.95
C ASN A 344 -16.52 12.02 18.32
N LYS A 345 -17.49 12.93 18.41
CA LYS A 345 -18.29 13.09 19.63
C LYS A 345 -19.09 11.82 19.95
N ASN A 346 -19.44 11.02 18.94
CA ASN A 346 -20.11 9.74 19.10
C ASN A 346 -19.09 8.58 19.13
N PRO A 347 -18.93 7.87 20.26
CA PRO A 347 -18.01 6.73 20.37
C PRO A 347 -18.31 5.57 19.42
N GLU A 348 -19.56 5.36 19.00
CA GLU A 348 -19.90 4.30 18.05
C GLU A 348 -19.33 4.57 16.66
N ILE A 349 -19.34 5.85 16.24
CA ILE A 349 -18.77 6.28 14.97
C ILE A 349 -17.24 6.15 15.02
N GLU A 350 -16.62 6.53 16.13
CA GLU A 350 -15.18 6.37 16.33
C GLU A 350 -14.76 4.88 16.29
N GLU A 351 -15.52 3.98 16.91
CA GLU A 351 -15.27 2.53 16.82
C GLU A 351 -15.48 2.00 15.39
N ALA A 352 -16.47 2.51 14.65
CA ALA A 352 -16.69 2.16 13.25
C ALA A 352 -15.52 2.58 12.36
N ILE A 353 -15.02 3.80 12.53
CA ILE A 353 -13.82 4.31 11.84
C ILE A 353 -12.60 3.44 12.18
N ALA A 354 -12.41 3.13 13.46
CA ALA A 354 -11.30 2.28 13.89
C ALA A 354 -11.36 0.86 13.28
N CYS A 355 -12.56 0.30 13.11
CA CYS A 355 -12.77 -0.98 12.44
C CYS A 355 -12.48 -0.94 10.93
N ILE A 356 -12.92 0.13 10.24
CA ILE A 356 -12.64 0.35 8.82
C ILE A 356 -11.12 0.43 8.60
N GLU A 357 -10.45 1.28 9.37
CA GLU A 357 -9.00 1.47 9.27
C GLU A 357 -8.25 0.18 9.62
N ALA A 358 -8.54 -0.46 10.76
CA ALA A 358 -7.81 -1.66 11.19
C ALA A 358 -7.93 -2.82 10.19
N LEU A 359 -9.08 -3.00 9.53
CA LEU A 359 -9.24 -4.02 8.49
C LEU A 359 -8.41 -3.67 7.25
N ALA A 360 -8.40 -2.40 6.82
CA ALA A 360 -7.57 -1.93 5.71
C ALA A 360 -6.05 -2.01 6.01
N ARG A 361 -5.65 -1.97 7.29
CA ARG A 361 -4.25 -2.19 7.70
C ARG A 361 -3.79 -3.63 7.52
N VAL A 362 -4.66 -4.63 7.41
CA VAL A 362 -4.25 -6.04 7.26
C VAL A 362 -3.35 -6.27 6.02
N PRO A 363 -3.76 -5.93 4.79
CA PRO A 363 -2.89 -6.07 3.61
C PRO A 363 -1.63 -5.20 3.70
N GLN A 364 -1.71 -4.02 4.31
CA GLN A 364 -0.55 -3.17 4.58
C GLN A 364 0.49 -3.90 5.44
N GLN A 365 0.07 -4.49 6.55
CA GLN A 365 0.96 -5.23 7.45
C GLN A 365 1.49 -6.50 6.79
N ALA A 366 0.70 -7.15 5.93
CA ALA A 366 1.15 -8.32 5.16
C ALA A 366 2.28 -7.98 4.17
N VAL A 367 2.21 -6.83 3.50
CA VAL A 367 3.28 -6.32 2.62
C VAL A 367 4.51 -5.91 3.42
N LYS A 368 4.30 -5.24 4.55
CA LYS A 368 5.36 -4.67 5.40
C LYS A 368 6.15 -5.72 6.20
N TRP A 369 5.44 -6.59 6.92
CA TRP A 369 6.03 -7.55 7.85
C TRP A 369 5.87 -9.01 7.43
N GLY A 370 5.08 -9.28 6.39
CA GLY A 370 4.87 -10.61 5.83
C GLY A 370 3.53 -11.21 6.26
N TYR A 371 2.97 -12.06 5.39
CA TYR A 371 1.70 -12.75 5.60
C TYR A 371 1.68 -13.59 6.89
N LEU A 372 2.75 -14.35 7.14
CA LEU A 372 2.85 -15.19 8.34
C LEU A 372 2.87 -14.35 9.61
N THR A 373 3.70 -13.31 9.65
CA THR A 373 3.78 -12.39 10.79
C THR A 373 2.43 -11.74 11.08
N THR A 374 1.74 -11.27 10.03
CA THR A 374 0.44 -10.61 10.16
C THR A 374 -0.62 -11.59 10.63
N LYS A 375 -0.66 -12.81 10.09
CA LYS A 375 -1.57 -13.88 10.53
C LYS A 375 -1.38 -14.25 12.01
N GLU A 376 -0.16 -14.20 12.51
CA GLU A 376 0.15 -14.52 13.91
C GLU A 376 -0.13 -13.35 14.88
N THR A 377 -0.13 -12.11 14.40
CA THR A 377 -0.26 -10.91 15.26
C THR A 377 -1.62 -10.21 15.16
N MET A 378 -2.28 -10.29 14.00
CA MET A 378 -3.62 -9.77 13.70
C MET A 378 -4.51 -10.93 13.23
N HIS A 379 -4.65 -11.96 14.06
CA HIS A 379 -5.18 -13.26 13.71
C HIS A 379 -6.62 -13.23 13.17
N ASP A 380 -7.53 -12.59 13.89
CA ASP A 380 -8.94 -12.60 13.56
C ASP A 380 -9.25 -11.65 12.39
N LEU A 381 -8.63 -10.46 12.35
CA LEU A 381 -8.76 -9.55 11.20
C LEU A 381 -8.11 -10.14 9.93
N TYR A 382 -6.99 -10.83 10.06
CA TYR A 382 -6.37 -11.55 8.92
C TYR A 382 -7.32 -12.58 8.33
N LYS A 383 -8.01 -13.37 9.18
CA LYS A 383 -9.01 -14.33 8.72
C LYS A 383 -10.16 -13.63 8.00
N ILE A 384 -10.70 -12.56 8.57
CA ILE A 384 -11.79 -11.81 7.93
C ILE A 384 -11.35 -11.31 6.55
N TYR A 385 -10.17 -10.69 6.46
CA TYR A 385 -9.68 -10.16 5.19
C TYR A 385 -9.48 -11.27 4.13
N TYR A 386 -8.69 -12.30 4.44
CA TYR A 386 -8.32 -13.30 3.44
C TYR A 386 -9.35 -14.43 3.22
N ASN A 387 -10.22 -14.70 4.19
CA ASN A 387 -11.23 -15.78 4.09
C ASN A 387 -12.65 -15.26 3.86
N GLU A 388 -12.89 -13.95 3.93
CA GLU A 388 -14.23 -13.40 3.71
C GLU A 388 -14.23 -12.24 2.72
N VAL A 389 -13.39 -11.21 2.93
CA VAL A 389 -13.31 -10.06 2.02
C VAL A 389 -12.85 -10.51 0.63
N ILE A 390 -11.69 -11.17 0.55
CA ILE A 390 -11.15 -11.63 -0.73
C ILE A 390 -12.10 -12.62 -1.44
N PRO A 391 -12.64 -13.68 -0.79
CA PRO A 391 -13.62 -14.54 -1.42
C PRO A 391 -14.90 -13.83 -1.86
N SER A 392 -15.42 -12.89 -1.06
CA SER A 392 -16.59 -12.10 -1.46
C SER A 392 -16.33 -11.30 -2.73
N LEU A 393 -15.14 -10.70 -2.87
CA LEU A 393 -14.76 -10.00 -4.09
C LEU A 393 -14.68 -10.94 -5.30
N ILE A 394 -14.18 -12.17 -5.12
CA ILE A 394 -14.13 -13.18 -6.19
C ILE A 394 -15.55 -13.57 -6.60
N THR A 395 -16.43 -13.88 -5.64
CA THR A 395 -17.83 -14.26 -5.91
C THR A 395 -18.56 -13.18 -6.69
N SER A 396 -18.52 -11.93 -6.21
CA SER A 396 -19.18 -10.82 -6.90
C SER A 396 -18.55 -10.53 -8.27
N TYR A 397 -17.22 -10.66 -8.40
CA TYR A 397 -16.54 -10.45 -9.69
C TYR A 397 -17.03 -11.48 -10.71
N ASN A 398 -17.06 -12.76 -10.33
CA ASN A 398 -17.53 -13.84 -11.18
C ASN A 398 -19.00 -13.66 -11.60
N ALA A 399 -19.86 -13.18 -10.69
CA ALA A 399 -21.25 -12.89 -10.99
C ALA A 399 -21.42 -11.76 -12.03
N VAL A 400 -20.60 -10.71 -11.92
CA VAL A 400 -20.67 -9.54 -12.82
C VAL A 400 -20.05 -9.82 -14.20
N THR A 401 -18.92 -10.50 -14.25
CA THR A 401 -18.18 -10.72 -15.51
C THR A 401 -18.55 -12.02 -16.20
N GLY A 402 -19.17 -12.98 -15.50
CA GLY A 402 -19.36 -14.35 -15.96
C GLY A 402 -18.07 -15.18 -15.98
N GLU A 403 -16.93 -14.62 -15.55
CA GLU A 403 -15.66 -15.34 -15.46
C GLU A 403 -15.62 -16.22 -14.21
N ASN A 404 -14.96 -17.38 -14.26
CA ASN A 404 -14.62 -18.14 -13.05
C ASN A 404 -13.18 -17.82 -12.63
N TYR A 405 -13.00 -16.71 -11.92
CA TYR A 405 -11.67 -16.26 -11.52
C TYR A 405 -11.01 -17.23 -10.53
N GLN A 406 -9.79 -17.64 -10.87
CA GLN A 406 -8.85 -18.30 -9.96
C GLN A 406 -7.49 -17.63 -10.07
N ARG A 407 -6.80 -17.48 -8.93
CA ARG A 407 -5.49 -16.83 -8.88
C ARG A 407 -4.44 -17.67 -9.59
N ASP A 408 -3.66 -17.04 -10.46
CA ASP A 408 -2.54 -17.69 -11.14
C ASP A 408 -1.21 -17.30 -10.46
N PHE A 409 -0.49 -18.31 -9.96
CA PHE A 409 0.81 -18.16 -9.30
C PHE A 409 2.00 -18.36 -10.24
N LYS A 410 1.76 -18.54 -11.55
CA LYS A 410 2.83 -18.77 -12.52
C LYS A 410 3.78 -17.57 -12.60
N LYS A 411 5.07 -17.90 -12.69
CA LYS A 411 6.14 -16.95 -12.98
C LYS A 411 6.67 -17.19 -14.40
N PRO A 412 7.27 -16.17 -15.03
CA PRO A 412 7.96 -16.33 -16.31
C PRO A 412 8.97 -17.48 -16.22
N LYS A 413 8.99 -18.36 -17.22
CA LYS A 413 10.03 -19.39 -17.32
C LYS A 413 11.38 -18.70 -17.51
N SER A 414 12.31 -18.86 -16.56
CA SER A 414 13.67 -18.35 -16.72
C SER A 414 14.59 -19.45 -17.26
N ASN A 415 15.21 -19.24 -18.41
CA ASN A 415 16.32 -20.08 -18.84
C ASN A 415 17.59 -19.66 -18.08
N PHE A 416 18.53 -20.58 -17.84
CA PHE A 416 19.75 -20.30 -17.07
C PHE A 416 20.55 -19.10 -17.64
N PHE A 417 20.66 -19.02 -18.97
CA PHE A 417 21.28 -17.89 -19.67
C PHE A 417 20.51 -16.57 -19.55
N SER A 418 19.17 -16.63 -19.43
CA SER A 418 18.39 -15.40 -19.22
C SER A 418 18.64 -14.83 -17.83
N LYS A 419 18.85 -15.66 -16.80
CA LYS A 419 19.24 -15.18 -15.45
C LYS A 419 20.57 -14.44 -15.45
N ILE A 420 21.58 -14.93 -16.16
CA ILE A 420 22.91 -14.29 -16.25
C ILE A 420 22.80 -12.94 -16.96
N ASN A 421 22.11 -12.89 -18.11
CA ASN A 421 21.87 -11.64 -18.84
C ASN A 421 20.95 -10.66 -18.10
N ILE A 422 20.06 -11.14 -17.23
CA ILE A 422 19.22 -10.28 -16.40
C ILE A 422 20.07 -9.52 -15.37
N PHE A 423 21.08 -10.15 -14.75
CA PHE A 423 21.95 -9.47 -13.79
C PHE A 423 22.86 -8.42 -14.46
N SER A 424 23.27 -8.63 -15.72
CA SER A 424 24.01 -7.62 -16.48
C SER A 424 23.13 -6.48 -17.02
N ASN A 425 21.84 -6.73 -17.26
CA ASN A 425 20.92 -5.74 -17.84
C ASN A 425 20.08 -4.95 -16.82
N LYS A 426 20.00 -5.39 -15.55
CA LYS A 426 19.32 -4.63 -14.49
C LYS A 426 20.15 -3.40 -14.11
N LYS A 427 19.70 -2.23 -14.57
CA LYS A 427 20.34 -0.94 -14.28
C LYS A 427 20.07 -0.45 -12.85
N LEU A 428 18.98 -0.89 -12.22
CA LEU A 428 18.57 -0.48 -10.88
C LEU A 428 18.36 -1.70 -9.99
N VAL A 429 18.92 -1.64 -8.77
CA VAL A 429 18.69 -2.63 -7.71
C VAL A 429 18.27 -1.89 -6.46
N LEU A 430 17.03 -2.12 -6.04
CA LEU A 430 16.52 -1.60 -4.78
C LEU A 430 17.23 -2.29 -3.62
N LYS A 431 17.94 -1.52 -2.79
CA LYS A 431 18.70 -2.03 -1.65
C LYS A 431 17.87 -1.90 -0.36
N PRO A 432 17.39 -3.01 0.23
CA PRO A 432 16.60 -2.96 1.46
C PRO A 432 17.33 -2.26 2.59
N VAL A 433 16.58 -1.50 3.37
CA VAL A 433 17.06 -0.90 4.63
C VAL A 433 16.29 -1.57 5.77
N ARG A 434 16.98 -2.42 6.55
CA ARG A 434 16.41 -3.09 7.74
C ARG A 434 17.01 -2.51 9.03
N GLU A 435 17.12 -1.19 9.07
CA GLU A 435 17.59 -0.43 10.23
C GLU A 435 16.41 0.27 10.91
N LEU A 436 16.52 0.58 12.20
CA LEU A 436 15.51 1.28 13.00
C LEU A 436 15.99 2.65 13.43
#